data_AF-A0A1B8A8A2-F1
#
_entry.id   AF-A0A1B8A8A2-F1
#
_cell.length_a   1.000
_cell.length_b   1.000
_cell.length_c   1.000
_cell.angle_alpha   90.00
_cell.angle_beta   90.00
_cell.angle_gamma   90.00
#
_symmetry.space_group_name_H-M   'P 1'
#
loop_
_entity.id
_entity.type
_entity.pdbx_description
1 polymer ?
#
loop_
_entity_poly.entity_id
_entity_poly.type
_entity_poly.pdbx_seq_one_letter_code
_entity_poly.pdbx_strand_id
1 'polypeptide(L)'
;MLRSRLRWKYTEDDVAEAILDVTDNGFSPPQAAHRRGVPRRTLIDRLHGRGAVKEQIHPHRRLSKRQEDRLAFWILRQESLGYPPSHSQIRACVMGLLRQQGEHPNLGRNWVIKFINRRADLKTKMGRRQEAKRFDSFTPKAVHWYFDIRDGQYGWIKPENTVNVDEGGIMTGFGLDSLVVGSADPKRKAFLKGPQTRNWTSFTEAVTADGRALVPGIIFKGKELQKQWFLEEFKQIADWYYITSPNGWTDDHIGIEWLERVYLPQTTPADESDARLIILDGHGSHATPLDNGVFNALKAAYRRELERFASLTDSAPMDKVNFIRAYAKARRVGMTKKNILSGWRVTGNWPISRAKALRHPEIQQDRPNGSPRVTPEPRPYLGSDDTPQTSRQIRDLGLNKTPKTRRRYNVIAKGFEAHQQTVAAHTQRIASLEEELARLKRGKKRKAVPNPNKRFMTLGETLAGKESIPEGATRYTPIGVEFISSSEQESASEAGSVIEVREENIPHQPTRRSQRIVKKTRVQ
;
A
#
# COMPACT_ATOMS: atom_id res chain seq x y z
N MET A 1 32.62 -9.99 55.95
CA MET A 1 33.49 -10.48 54.84
C MET A 1 32.62 -11.11 53.76
N LEU A 2 32.35 -10.42 52.65
CA LEU A 2 31.70 -11.02 51.48
C LEU A 2 32.73 -11.88 50.73
N ARG A 3 32.54 -13.20 50.71
CA ARG A 3 33.31 -14.09 49.83
C ARG A 3 32.97 -13.76 48.38
N SER A 4 33.90 -13.15 47.66
CA SER A 4 33.83 -13.00 46.20
C SER A 4 33.68 -14.39 45.57
N ARG A 5 32.53 -14.69 44.98
CA ARG A 5 32.34 -15.92 44.20
C ARG A 5 33.33 -15.87 43.03
N LEU A 6 34.34 -16.73 43.02
CA LEU A 6 35.18 -16.95 41.84
C LEU A 6 34.26 -17.26 40.66
N ARG A 7 34.30 -16.40 39.65
CA ARG A 7 33.49 -16.55 38.44
C ARG A 7 34.26 -17.49 37.51
N TRP A 8 33.92 -18.77 37.55
CA TRP A 8 34.46 -19.77 36.63
C TRP A 8 34.21 -19.32 35.19
N LYS A 9 35.26 -19.29 34.35
CA LYS A 9 35.15 -19.01 32.91
C LYS A 9 35.16 -20.36 32.18
N TYR A 10 33.99 -20.81 31.75
CA TYR A 10 33.82 -22.00 30.90
C TYR A 10 32.75 -21.69 29.83
N THR A 11 32.82 -22.36 28.69
CA THR A 11 31.87 -22.26 27.57
C THR A 11 30.90 -23.45 27.56
N GLU A 12 29.87 -23.41 26.72
CA GLU A 12 28.94 -24.55 26.56
C GLU A 12 29.62 -25.73 25.85
N ASP A 13 30.59 -25.45 24.98
CA ASP A 13 31.38 -26.48 24.30
C ASP A 13 32.28 -27.21 25.31
N ASP A 14 32.89 -26.49 26.27
CA ASP A 14 33.67 -27.11 27.35
C ASP A 14 32.82 -28.08 28.19
N VAL A 15 31.53 -27.78 28.36
CA VAL A 15 30.57 -28.64 29.08
C VAL A 15 30.20 -29.86 28.23
N ALA A 16 29.97 -29.69 26.93
CA ALA A 16 29.67 -30.80 26.02
C ALA A 16 30.85 -31.78 25.92
N GLU A 17 32.06 -31.25 25.77
CA GLU A 17 33.31 -32.02 25.78
C GLU A 17 33.54 -32.75 27.12
N ALA A 18 33.20 -32.11 28.24
CA ALA A 18 33.28 -32.76 29.55
C ALA A 18 32.24 -33.87 29.74
N ILE A 19 31.08 -33.78 29.06
CA ILE A 19 30.08 -34.86 29.06
C ILE A 19 30.60 -36.04 28.23
N LEU A 20 31.13 -35.78 27.03
CA LEU A 20 31.73 -36.79 26.16
C LEU A 20 32.91 -37.50 26.86
N ASP A 21 33.72 -36.75 27.61
CA ASP A 21 34.79 -37.35 28.41
C ASP A 21 34.27 -38.37 29.44
N VAL A 22 33.08 -38.15 29.99
CA VAL A 22 32.45 -39.08 30.95
C VAL A 22 31.72 -40.23 30.27
N THR A 23 31.00 -39.98 29.18
CA THR A 23 30.14 -40.99 28.54
C THR A 23 30.90 -41.90 27.58
N ASP A 24 31.86 -41.36 26.84
CA ASP A 24 32.47 -42.04 25.69
C ASP A 24 33.94 -42.37 25.97
N ASN A 25 34.63 -41.49 26.70
CA ASN A 25 36.06 -41.66 27.00
C ASN A 25 36.33 -42.26 28.40
N GLY A 26 35.29 -42.64 29.15
CA GLY A 26 35.40 -43.38 30.41
C GLY A 26 36.02 -42.62 31.60
N PHE A 27 36.13 -41.28 31.53
CA PHE A 27 36.66 -40.49 32.64
C PHE A 27 35.64 -40.37 33.78
N SER A 28 36.13 -40.32 35.02
CA SER A 28 35.24 -40.00 36.14
C SER A 28 34.79 -38.53 36.07
N PRO A 29 33.56 -38.18 36.51
CA PRO A 29 33.08 -36.80 36.49
C PRO A 29 34.01 -35.76 37.15
N PRO A 30 34.76 -36.07 38.24
CA PRO A 30 35.78 -35.17 38.76
C PRO A 30 36.96 -34.93 37.82
N GLN A 31 37.43 -35.98 37.14
CA GLN A 31 38.56 -35.90 36.19
C GLN A 31 38.16 -35.11 34.95
N ALA A 32 36.99 -35.38 34.37
CA ALA A 32 36.47 -34.66 33.21
C ALA A 32 36.24 -33.17 33.52
N ALA A 33 35.64 -32.86 34.68
CA ALA A 33 35.43 -31.49 35.14
C ALA A 33 36.76 -30.72 35.31
N HIS A 34 37.77 -31.36 35.91
CA HIS A 34 39.09 -30.74 36.09
C HIS A 34 39.80 -30.52 34.75
N ARG A 35 39.79 -31.53 33.87
CA ARG A 35 40.44 -31.50 32.55
C ARG A 35 39.90 -30.39 31.66
N ARG A 36 38.59 -30.15 31.69
CA ARG A 36 37.91 -29.14 30.85
C ARG A 36 37.67 -27.81 31.57
N GLY A 37 38.13 -27.65 32.82
CA GLY A 37 37.96 -26.41 33.58
C GLY A 37 36.49 -26.07 33.91
N VAL A 38 35.60 -27.05 33.85
CA VAL A 38 34.16 -26.91 34.13
C VAL A 38 33.90 -27.19 35.62
N PRO A 39 33.08 -26.39 36.32
CA PRO A 39 32.70 -26.72 37.69
C PRO A 39 32.03 -28.10 37.76
N ARG A 40 32.55 -28.99 38.61
CA ARG A 40 32.02 -30.35 38.80
C ARG A 40 30.50 -30.38 39.00
N ARG A 41 29.96 -29.41 39.75
CA ARG A 41 28.51 -29.27 39.99
C ARG A 41 27.75 -29.07 38.68
N THR A 42 28.24 -28.22 37.79
CA THR A 42 27.65 -27.94 36.48
C THR A 42 27.66 -29.18 35.58
N LEU A 43 28.76 -29.94 35.56
CA LEU A 43 28.85 -31.19 34.79
C LEU A 43 27.88 -32.25 35.32
N ILE A 44 27.79 -32.43 36.64
CA ILE A 44 26.84 -33.37 37.26
C ILE A 44 25.40 -32.97 36.97
N ASP A 45 25.07 -31.68 37.10
CA ASP A 45 23.72 -31.18 36.79
C ASP A 45 23.34 -31.48 35.33
N ARG A 46 24.30 -31.39 34.40
CA ARG A 46 24.11 -31.68 32.96
C ARG A 46 23.94 -33.16 32.66
N LEU A 47 24.75 -34.02 33.28
CA LEU A 47 24.61 -35.48 33.18
C LEU A 47 23.26 -35.96 33.74
N HIS A 48 22.71 -35.26 34.74
CA HIS A 48 21.37 -35.48 35.25
C HIS A 48 20.26 -34.78 34.44
N GLY A 49 20.55 -34.32 33.22
CA GLY A 49 19.56 -33.80 32.28
C GLY A 49 19.17 -32.33 32.46
N ARG A 50 19.86 -31.53 33.31
CA ARG A 50 19.59 -30.09 33.39
C ARG A 50 20.31 -29.34 32.27
N GLY A 51 19.55 -28.69 31.39
CA GLY A 51 20.07 -27.87 30.28
C GLY A 51 20.84 -26.60 30.71
N ALA A 52 21.33 -25.83 29.74
CA ALA A 52 22.17 -24.66 30.01
C ALA A 52 21.47 -23.57 30.81
N VAL A 53 22.19 -22.87 31.69
CA VAL A 53 21.59 -21.78 32.49
C VAL A 53 20.97 -20.71 31.58
N LYS A 54 21.57 -20.39 30.44
CA LYS A 54 21.02 -19.46 29.43
C LYS A 54 19.71 -19.97 28.79
N GLU A 55 19.58 -21.28 28.63
CA GLU A 55 18.35 -21.94 28.20
C GLU A 55 17.34 -22.07 29.35
N GLN A 56 17.82 -22.15 30.58
CA GLN A 56 17.01 -22.08 31.81
C GLN A 56 16.59 -20.65 32.19
N ILE A 57 16.95 -19.58 31.45
CA ILE A 57 16.35 -18.22 31.59
C ILE A 57 14.87 -18.20 31.11
N HIS A 58 14.26 -19.37 30.91
CA HIS A 58 12.86 -19.57 30.51
C HIS A 58 11.75 -19.51 31.59
N PRO A 59 11.95 -19.40 32.93
CA PRO A 59 10.84 -19.52 33.88
C PRO A 59 9.80 -18.39 33.82
N HIS A 60 10.00 -17.38 32.96
CA HIS A 60 9.07 -16.25 32.79
C HIS A 60 8.55 -16.08 31.35
N ARG A 61 8.89 -16.97 30.42
CA ARG A 61 8.35 -16.93 29.04
C ARG A 61 7.23 -17.96 28.88
N ARG A 62 6.05 -17.50 28.47
CA ARG A 62 4.86 -18.35 28.23
C ARG A 62 4.96 -19.17 26.93
N LEU A 63 5.87 -18.83 26.04
CA LEU A 63 6.14 -19.56 24.80
C LEU A 63 7.63 -19.85 24.73
N SER A 64 7.98 -21.02 24.17
CA SER A 64 9.36 -21.34 23.81
C SER A 64 9.87 -20.40 22.70
N LYS A 65 11.18 -20.27 22.58
CA LYS A 65 11.82 -19.49 21.50
C LYS A 65 11.30 -19.91 20.12
N ARG A 66 11.21 -21.22 19.86
CA ARG A 66 10.70 -21.79 18.60
C ARG A 66 9.23 -21.41 18.32
N GLN A 67 8.39 -21.38 19.35
CA GLN A 67 6.99 -20.93 19.19
C GLN A 67 6.92 -19.43 18.94
N GLU A 68 7.71 -18.63 19.65
CA GLU A 68 7.83 -17.19 19.39
C GLU A 68 8.33 -16.93 17.95
N ASP A 69 9.25 -17.75 17.43
CA ASP A 69 9.76 -17.64 16.04
C ASP A 69 8.66 -17.96 15.01
N ARG A 70 7.90 -19.05 15.23
CA ARG A 70 6.77 -19.41 14.36
C ARG A 70 5.66 -18.36 14.39
N LEU A 71 5.39 -17.78 15.55
CA LEU A 71 4.41 -16.71 15.70
C LEU A 71 4.85 -15.46 14.94
N ALA A 72 6.13 -15.07 15.05
CA ALA A 72 6.69 -13.94 14.31
C ALA A 72 6.62 -14.18 12.79
N PHE A 73 6.99 -15.38 12.32
CA PHE A 73 6.86 -15.76 10.91
C PHE A 73 5.41 -15.67 10.41
N TRP A 74 4.45 -16.17 11.19
CA TRP A 74 3.02 -16.06 10.85
C TRP A 74 2.56 -14.60 10.77
N ILE A 75 2.95 -13.75 11.72
CA ILE A 75 2.63 -12.30 11.71
C ILE A 75 3.17 -11.64 10.43
N LEU A 76 4.45 -11.85 10.10
CA LEU A 76 5.07 -11.28 8.91
C LEU A 76 4.45 -11.81 7.61
N ARG A 77 4.05 -13.09 7.59
CA ARG A 77 3.33 -13.67 6.45
C ARG A 77 1.95 -13.03 6.28
N GLN A 78 1.19 -12.87 7.36
CA GLN A 78 -0.11 -12.20 7.33
C GLN A 78 0.01 -10.72 6.91
N GLU A 79 1.02 -9.99 7.40
CA GLU A 79 1.34 -8.63 6.92
C GLU A 79 1.61 -8.62 5.42
N SER A 80 2.43 -9.55 4.92
CA SER A 80 2.68 -9.65 3.48
C SER A 80 1.39 -9.92 2.70
N LEU A 81 0.47 -10.72 3.22
CA LEU A 81 -0.82 -11.00 2.56
C LEU A 81 -1.82 -9.84 2.61
N GLY A 82 -1.50 -8.71 3.26
CA GLY A 82 -2.43 -7.60 3.43
C GLY A 82 -3.39 -7.76 4.62
N TYR A 83 -3.18 -8.79 5.45
CA TYR A 83 -3.99 -9.10 6.63
C TYR A 83 -3.19 -9.03 7.94
N PRO A 84 -2.43 -7.94 8.22
CA PRO A 84 -1.60 -7.87 9.41
C PRO A 84 -2.45 -8.04 10.68
N PRO A 85 -2.10 -8.98 11.58
CA PRO A 85 -2.92 -9.27 12.75
C PRO A 85 -2.77 -8.15 13.79
N SER A 86 -3.91 -7.73 14.35
CA SER A 86 -3.97 -6.82 15.49
C SER A 86 -3.40 -7.45 16.77
N HIS A 87 -3.13 -6.61 17.78
CA HIS A 87 -2.65 -7.05 19.09
C HIS A 87 -3.61 -8.06 19.75
N SER A 88 -4.93 -7.88 19.57
CA SER A 88 -5.96 -8.79 20.08
C SER A 88 -5.96 -10.13 19.34
N GLN A 89 -5.81 -10.14 18.02
CA GLN A 89 -5.70 -11.37 17.22
C GLN A 89 -4.43 -12.16 17.57
N ILE A 90 -3.28 -11.49 17.74
CA ILE A 90 -2.05 -12.13 18.20
C ILE A 90 -2.27 -12.77 19.57
N ARG A 91 -2.90 -12.04 20.50
CA ARG A 91 -3.24 -12.56 21.83
C ARG A 91 -4.14 -13.79 21.75
N ALA A 92 -5.20 -13.73 20.96
CA ALA A 92 -6.13 -14.85 20.77
C ALA A 92 -5.44 -16.08 20.18
N CYS A 93 -4.58 -15.89 19.18
CA CYS A 93 -3.76 -16.96 18.59
C CYS A 93 -2.88 -17.64 19.64
N VAL A 94 -2.17 -16.87 20.47
CA VAL A 94 -1.32 -17.42 21.53
C VAL A 94 -2.15 -18.12 22.61
N MET A 95 -3.30 -17.57 22.98
CA MET A 95 -4.21 -18.25 23.91
C MET A 95 -4.70 -19.59 23.35
N GLY A 96 -5.01 -19.66 22.06
CA GLY A 96 -5.37 -20.90 21.37
C GLY A 96 -4.23 -21.93 21.40
N LEU A 97 -3.00 -21.50 21.10
CA LEU A 97 -1.81 -22.36 21.17
C LEU A 97 -1.61 -22.92 22.59
N LEU A 98 -1.76 -22.10 23.63
CA LEU A 98 -1.62 -22.55 25.01
C LEU A 98 -2.70 -23.56 25.41
N ARG A 99 -3.96 -23.34 25.00
CA ARG A 99 -5.05 -24.30 25.24
C ARG A 99 -4.76 -25.65 24.60
N GLN A 100 -4.25 -25.66 23.37
CA GLN A 100 -3.91 -26.89 22.67
C GLN A 100 -2.79 -27.68 23.37
N GLN A 101 -1.93 -26.98 24.13
CA GLN A 101 -0.84 -27.58 24.91
C GLN A 101 -1.28 -28.00 26.33
N GLY A 102 -2.57 -27.88 26.66
CA GLY A 102 -3.06 -28.14 28.01
C GLY A 102 -2.65 -27.09 29.04
N GLU A 103 -2.13 -25.95 28.59
CA GLU A 103 -1.70 -24.86 29.47
C GLU A 103 -2.82 -23.84 29.74
N HIS A 104 -2.78 -23.23 30.93
CA HIS A 104 -3.74 -22.20 31.31
C HIS A 104 -3.63 -20.98 30.38
N PRO A 105 -4.70 -20.56 29.68
CA PRO A 105 -4.62 -19.55 28.61
C PRO A 105 -4.46 -18.10 29.08
N ASN A 106 -4.19 -17.86 30.38
CA ASN A 106 -4.14 -16.51 30.92
C ASN A 106 -2.82 -15.81 30.59
N LEU A 107 -2.85 -14.95 29.57
CA LEU A 107 -1.73 -14.07 29.24
C LEU A 107 -1.87 -12.73 29.98
N GLY A 108 -0.78 -12.19 30.53
CA GLY A 108 -0.80 -10.83 31.09
C GLY A 108 -1.17 -9.77 30.04
N ARG A 109 -1.76 -8.63 30.46
CA ARG A 109 -2.20 -7.54 29.56
C ARG A 109 -1.08 -7.03 28.65
N ASN A 110 0.14 -6.98 29.17
CA ASN A 110 1.31 -6.46 28.46
C ASN A 110 2.12 -7.53 27.72
N TRP A 111 1.66 -8.78 27.67
CA TRP A 111 2.44 -9.88 27.10
C TRP A 111 2.77 -9.64 25.62
N VAL A 112 1.78 -9.23 24.81
CA VAL A 112 1.95 -8.97 23.37
C VAL A 112 2.94 -7.83 23.13
N ILE A 113 2.81 -6.73 23.88
CA ILE A 113 3.73 -5.59 23.80
C ILE A 113 5.16 -6.04 24.14
N LYS A 114 5.34 -6.80 25.22
CA LYS A 114 6.65 -7.32 25.61
C LYS A 114 7.19 -8.32 24.56
N PHE A 115 6.35 -9.14 23.94
CA PHE A 115 6.74 -10.06 22.86
C PHE A 115 7.28 -9.28 21.65
N ILE A 116 6.54 -8.27 21.18
CA ILE A 116 6.96 -7.39 20.09
C ILE A 116 8.28 -6.69 20.46
N ASN A 117 8.39 -6.10 21.65
CA ASN A 117 9.60 -5.37 22.07
C ASN A 117 10.85 -6.26 22.23
N ARG A 118 10.69 -7.57 22.43
CA ARG A 118 11.81 -8.52 22.50
C ARG A 118 12.36 -8.90 21.12
N ARG A 119 11.66 -8.54 20.04
CA ARG A 119 11.93 -8.96 18.67
C ARG A 119 12.28 -7.77 17.80
N ALA A 120 13.48 -7.75 17.22
CA ALA A 120 13.93 -6.67 16.36
C ALA A 120 13.22 -6.66 14.99
N ASP A 121 12.66 -7.81 14.58
CA ASP A 121 11.92 -8.04 13.35
C ASP A 121 10.44 -7.62 13.42
N LEU A 122 9.91 -7.29 14.60
CA LEU A 122 8.52 -6.89 14.79
C LEU A 122 8.40 -5.45 15.30
N LYS A 123 7.41 -4.71 14.78
CA LYS A 123 7.09 -3.36 15.27
C LYS A 123 5.60 -3.08 15.13
N THR A 124 5.03 -2.38 16.10
CA THR A 124 3.65 -1.88 15.98
C THR A 124 3.63 -0.74 14.96
N LYS A 125 2.70 -0.81 14.00
CA LYS A 125 2.50 0.19 12.94
C LYS A 125 1.03 0.59 12.90
N MET A 126 0.75 1.81 12.43
CA MET A 126 -0.61 2.24 12.11
C MET A 126 -1.05 1.55 10.81
N GLY A 127 -2.09 0.72 10.87
CA GLY A 127 -2.68 0.12 9.68
C GLY A 127 -3.44 1.15 8.85
N ARG A 128 -3.26 1.12 7.53
CA ARG A 128 -4.07 1.88 6.58
C ARG A 128 -4.98 0.90 5.84
N ARG A 129 -6.28 1.19 5.78
CA ARG A 129 -7.22 0.38 4.99
C ARG A 129 -7.11 0.78 3.53
N GLN A 130 -6.99 -0.20 2.66
CA GLN A 130 -7.00 -0.05 1.20
C GLN A 130 -7.97 -1.09 0.63
N GLU A 131 -8.64 -0.76 -0.47
CA GLU A 131 -9.52 -1.71 -1.16
C GLU A 131 -8.72 -2.89 -1.70
N ALA A 132 -9.26 -4.11 -1.60
CA ALA A 132 -8.57 -5.33 -2.01
C ALA A 132 -8.14 -5.28 -3.49
N LYS A 133 -9.02 -4.81 -4.39
CA LYS A 133 -8.70 -4.62 -5.81
C LYS A 133 -7.47 -3.72 -6.03
N ARG A 134 -7.25 -2.71 -5.17
CA ARG A 134 -6.06 -1.84 -5.23
C ARG A 134 -4.81 -2.50 -4.70
N PHE A 135 -4.96 -3.42 -3.75
CA PHE A 135 -3.86 -4.24 -3.26
C PHE A 135 -3.36 -5.18 -4.38
N ASP A 136 -4.27 -5.71 -5.20
CA ASP A 136 -3.93 -6.74 -6.20
C ASP A 136 -3.55 -6.18 -7.60
N SER A 137 -3.95 -4.95 -7.93
CA SER A 137 -3.82 -4.36 -9.28
C SER A 137 -2.45 -3.74 -9.59
N PHE A 138 -1.68 -3.30 -8.59
CA PHE A 138 -0.47 -2.50 -8.78
C PHE A 138 0.83 -3.32 -8.64
N THR A 139 1.01 -4.26 -9.57
CA THR A 139 2.17 -5.17 -9.65
C THR A 139 3.20 -4.73 -10.69
N PRO A 140 4.49 -5.14 -10.60
CA PRO A 140 5.49 -4.91 -11.62
C PRO A 140 5.02 -5.38 -12.99
N LYS A 141 4.38 -6.55 -13.07
CA LYS A 141 3.83 -7.07 -14.33
C LYS A 141 2.80 -6.13 -14.95
N ALA A 142 1.86 -5.61 -14.16
CA ALA A 142 0.87 -4.64 -14.64
C ALA A 142 1.54 -3.34 -15.13
N VAL A 143 2.54 -2.85 -14.41
CA VAL A 143 3.31 -1.66 -14.81
C VAL A 143 4.10 -1.92 -16.10
N HIS A 144 4.74 -3.08 -16.24
CA HIS A 144 5.44 -3.46 -17.47
C HIS A 144 4.49 -3.46 -18.66
N TRP A 145 3.37 -4.16 -18.55
CA TRP A 145 2.33 -4.23 -19.59
C TRP A 145 1.82 -2.85 -19.99
N TYR A 146 1.49 -2.00 -19.01
CA TYR A 146 1.03 -0.63 -19.28
C TYR A 146 2.07 0.19 -20.03
N PHE A 147 3.34 0.15 -19.59
CA PHE A 147 4.41 0.92 -20.23
C PHE A 147 4.87 0.34 -21.56
N ASP A 148 4.66 -0.95 -21.85
CA ASP A 148 4.87 -1.52 -23.18
C ASP A 148 3.92 -0.89 -24.20
N ILE A 149 2.65 -0.67 -23.82
CA ILE A 149 1.66 0.01 -24.67
C ILE A 149 1.91 1.52 -24.70
N ARG A 150 2.09 2.15 -23.54
CA ARG A 150 2.24 3.61 -23.40
C ARG A 150 3.45 4.15 -24.17
N ASP A 151 4.59 3.46 -24.08
CA ASP A 151 5.84 3.86 -24.75
C ASP A 151 5.86 3.35 -26.20
N GLY A 152 5.50 2.08 -26.41
CA GLY A 152 5.61 1.42 -27.72
C GLY A 152 4.61 1.90 -28.77
N GLN A 153 3.34 2.14 -28.38
CA GLN A 153 2.28 2.49 -29.34
C GLN A 153 1.91 3.97 -29.31
N TYR A 154 1.95 4.60 -28.13
CA TYR A 154 1.44 5.95 -27.93
C TYR A 154 2.50 6.96 -27.49
N GLY A 155 3.78 6.58 -27.42
CA GLY A 155 4.88 7.44 -26.96
C GLY A 155 5.11 8.67 -27.84
N TRP A 156 4.63 8.64 -29.09
CA TRP A 156 4.75 9.72 -30.07
C TRP A 156 3.72 10.84 -29.88
N ILE A 157 2.65 10.62 -29.10
CA ILE A 157 1.61 11.63 -28.87
C ILE A 157 2.17 12.76 -28.00
N LYS A 158 1.99 13.99 -28.46
CA LYS A 158 2.50 15.21 -27.80
C LYS A 158 1.95 15.33 -26.37
N PRO A 159 2.73 15.92 -25.44
CA PRO A 159 2.30 16.08 -24.05
C PRO A 159 1.07 16.98 -23.88
N GLU A 160 0.92 18.00 -24.72
CA GLU A 160 -0.26 18.87 -24.74
C GLU A 160 -1.56 18.16 -25.17
N ASN A 161 -1.43 17.04 -25.89
CA ASN A 161 -2.53 16.18 -26.34
C ASN A 161 -2.67 14.91 -25.49
N THR A 162 -1.85 14.75 -24.46
CA THR A 162 -1.92 13.65 -23.51
C THR A 162 -2.56 14.14 -22.21
N VAL A 163 -3.73 13.61 -21.88
CA VAL A 163 -4.54 14.06 -20.75
C VAL A 163 -4.77 12.91 -19.79
N ASN A 164 -4.57 13.15 -18.49
CA ASN A 164 -5.07 12.29 -17.44
C ASN A 164 -6.38 12.87 -16.93
N VAL A 165 -7.41 12.02 -16.89
CA VAL A 165 -8.73 12.34 -16.37
C VAL A 165 -8.98 11.44 -15.17
N ASP A 166 -9.52 12.01 -14.11
CA ASP A 166 -9.83 11.28 -12.89
C ASP A 166 -11.08 11.85 -12.20
N GLU A 167 -11.82 10.97 -11.53
CA GLU A 167 -13.01 11.33 -10.76
C GLU A 167 -12.65 11.42 -9.27
N GLY A 168 -13.08 12.49 -8.64
CA GLY A 168 -12.96 12.66 -7.20
C GLY A 168 -14.30 12.99 -6.56
N GLY A 169 -14.39 12.70 -5.27
CA GLY A 169 -15.50 13.11 -4.44
C GLY A 169 -15.01 13.95 -3.26
N ILE A 170 -15.74 15.01 -2.95
CA ILE A 170 -15.57 15.78 -1.72
C ILE A 170 -16.91 15.88 -1.00
N MET A 171 -16.88 15.61 0.30
CA MET A 171 -18.06 15.77 1.14
C MET A 171 -18.38 17.26 1.34
N THR A 172 -19.60 17.65 0.98
CA THR A 172 -20.21 18.92 1.36
C THR A 172 -20.76 18.79 2.79
N GLY A 173 -20.36 19.71 3.67
CA GLY A 173 -21.06 19.91 4.95
C GLY A 173 -20.44 19.35 6.24
N PHE A 174 -19.21 18.81 6.25
CA PHE A 174 -18.52 18.56 7.52
C PHE A 174 -17.04 18.95 7.45
N GLY A 175 -16.72 20.06 8.10
CA GLY A 175 -15.36 20.43 8.47
C GLY A 175 -14.86 19.55 9.61
N LEU A 176 -13.54 19.41 9.69
CA LEU A 176 -12.79 18.53 10.60
C LEU A 176 -13.28 18.60 12.07
N ASP A 177 -13.10 17.49 12.81
CA ASP A 177 -13.24 17.47 14.26
C ASP A 177 -12.33 18.54 14.87
N SER A 178 -12.89 19.69 15.21
CA SER A 178 -12.15 20.78 15.83
C SER A 178 -12.02 20.53 17.33
N LEU A 179 -10.86 20.89 17.90
CA LEU A 179 -10.72 20.95 19.34
C LEU A 179 -11.62 22.08 19.85
N VAL A 180 -12.64 21.71 20.61
CA VAL A 180 -13.60 22.66 21.20
C VAL A 180 -13.30 22.85 22.67
N VAL A 181 -13.42 24.10 23.14
CA VAL A 181 -13.34 24.40 24.58
C VAL A 181 -14.71 24.12 25.19
N GLY A 182 -14.74 23.28 26.22
CA GLY A 182 -15.96 22.85 26.88
C GLY A 182 -15.80 22.75 28.39
N SER A 183 -16.90 22.40 29.06
CA SER A 183 -16.95 22.18 30.50
C SER A 183 -15.87 21.19 30.96
N ALA A 184 -15.19 21.48 32.08
CA ALA A 184 -14.22 20.58 32.70
C ALA A 184 -14.86 19.33 33.37
N ASP A 185 -16.19 19.28 33.44
CA ASP A 185 -16.95 18.14 33.96
C ASP A 185 -16.81 16.90 33.06
N PRO A 186 -16.21 15.79 33.55
CA PRO A 186 -16.00 14.57 32.77
C PRO A 186 -17.29 13.84 32.34
N LYS A 187 -18.45 14.21 32.90
CA LYS A 187 -19.76 13.68 32.48
C LYS A 187 -20.37 14.43 31.30
N ARG A 188 -19.88 15.64 31.00
CA ARG A 188 -20.38 16.44 29.87
C ARG A 188 -19.56 16.15 28.62
N LYS A 189 -20.28 15.85 27.53
CA LYS A 189 -19.71 15.77 26.18
C LYS A 189 -19.99 17.08 25.47
N ALA A 190 -18.98 17.63 24.79
CA ALA A 190 -19.19 18.73 23.87
C ALA A 190 -19.83 18.16 22.59
N PHE A 191 -21.03 18.64 22.25
CA PHE A 191 -21.72 18.27 21.02
C PHE A 191 -21.73 19.47 20.09
N LEU A 192 -21.16 19.30 18.89
CA LEU A 192 -21.29 20.28 17.82
C LEU A 192 -22.55 19.94 17.01
N LYS A 193 -23.45 20.91 16.83
CA LYS A 193 -24.57 20.79 15.89
C LYS A 193 -23.99 20.94 14.47
N GLY A 194 -24.17 19.94 13.63
CA GLY A 194 -23.85 20.00 12.21
C GLY A 194 -25.04 19.55 11.35
N PRO A 195 -25.10 19.95 10.07
CA PRO A 195 -26.11 19.43 9.16
C PRO A 195 -25.97 17.90 9.05
N GLN A 196 -27.08 17.17 9.15
CA GLN A 196 -27.10 15.69 9.10
C GLN A 196 -26.73 15.13 7.72
N THR A 197 -26.71 15.97 6.68
CA THR A 197 -26.52 15.54 5.29
C THR A 197 -25.04 15.42 4.93
N ARG A 198 -24.52 14.19 4.88
CA ARG A 198 -23.21 13.87 4.27
C ARG A 198 -23.32 13.86 2.74
N ASN A 199 -23.68 14.99 2.14
CA ASN A 199 -23.84 15.05 0.69
C ASN A 199 -22.45 15.05 0.05
N TRP A 200 -22.17 14.06 -0.79
CA TRP A 200 -20.97 14.06 -1.61
C TRP A 200 -21.23 14.87 -2.88
N THR A 201 -20.27 15.71 -3.25
CA THR A 201 -20.21 16.31 -4.58
C THR A 201 -19.05 15.67 -5.32
N SER A 202 -19.37 15.04 -6.44
CA SER A 202 -18.37 14.44 -7.32
C SER A 202 -17.89 15.45 -8.34
N PHE A 203 -16.67 15.25 -8.84
CA PHE A 203 -16.07 16.08 -9.85
C PHE A 203 -15.20 15.25 -10.79
N THR A 204 -15.21 15.63 -12.06
CA THR A 204 -14.33 15.11 -13.11
C THR A 204 -13.28 16.16 -13.40
N GLU A 205 -12.02 15.84 -13.10
CA GLU A 205 -10.89 16.73 -13.33
C GLU A 205 -9.98 16.16 -14.39
N ALA A 206 -9.37 17.05 -15.17
CA ALA A 206 -8.52 16.65 -16.28
C ALA A 206 -7.30 17.58 -16.40
N VAL A 207 -6.14 16.97 -16.55
CA VAL A 207 -4.86 17.68 -16.68
C VAL A 207 -4.03 17.10 -17.81
N THR A 208 -3.39 17.97 -18.55
CA THR A 208 -2.48 17.62 -19.66
C THR A 208 -1.06 17.36 -19.14
N ALA A 209 -0.27 16.61 -19.91
CA ALA A 209 1.11 16.28 -19.56
C ALA A 209 2.07 17.49 -19.67
N ASP A 210 1.71 18.53 -20.43
CA ASP A 210 2.45 19.81 -20.48
C ASP A 210 2.08 20.76 -19.31
N GLY A 211 1.08 20.39 -18.49
CA GLY A 211 0.81 21.03 -17.21
C GLY A 211 -0.37 22.00 -17.20
N ARG A 212 -1.27 21.93 -18.18
CA ARG A 212 -2.52 22.70 -18.23
C ARG A 212 -3.67 21.92 -17.59
N ALA A 213 -4.45 22.60 -16.75
CA ALA A 213 -5.69 22.07 -16.20
C ALA A 213 -6.87 22.44 -17.11
N LEU A 214 -7.74 21.48 -17.42
CA LEU A 214 -8.97 21.71 -18.19
C LEU A 214 -10.07 22.23 -17.26
N VAL A 215 -11.18 22.71 -17.82
CA VAL A 215 -12.39 23.00 -17.05
C VAL A 215 -12.91 21.71 -16.38
N PRO A 216 -13.22 21.72 -15.08
CA PRO A 216 -13.79 20.57 -14.39
C PRO A 216 -15.27 20.36 -14.70
N GLY A 217 -15.72 19.11 -14.59
CA GLY A 217 -17.14 18.78 -14.45
C GLY A 217 -17.50 18.65 -12.98
N ILE A 218 -18.53 19.34 -12.51
CA ILE A 218 -19.04 19.24 -11.14
C ILE A 218 -20.41 18.55 -11.16
N ILE A 219 -20.53 17.44 -10.43
CA ILE A 219 -21.71 16.59 -10.38
C ILE A 219 -22.35 16.75 -9.00
N PHE A 220 -23.48 17.45 -8.95
CA PHE A 220 -24.26 17.60 -7.73
C PHE A 220 -25.30 16.50 -7.59
N LYS A 221 -25.46 15.98 -6.38
CA LYS A 221 -26.61 15.11 -6.08
C LYS A 221 -27.94 15.88 -6.23
N GLY A 222 -28.85 15.35 -7.04
CA GLY A 222 -30.19 15.93 -7.28
C GLY A 222 -30.81 15.43 -8.59
N LYS A 223 -32.13 15.63 -8.74
CA LYS A 223 -32.85 15.30 -9.99
C LYS A 223 -32.62 16.36 -11.07
N GLU A 224 -32.70 17.63 -10.68
CA GLU A 224 -32.42 18.76 -11.55
C GLU A 224 -31.71 19.85 -10.77
N LEU A 225 -30.83 20.59 -11.45
CA LEU A 225 -30.37 21.87 -10.96
C LEU A 225 -31.47 22.90 -11.28
N GLN A 226 -31.96 23.67 -10.30
CA GLN A 226 -32.85 24.80 -10.60
C GLN A 226 -32.08 25.83 -11.43
N LYS A 227 -32.19 25.72 -12.76
CA LYS A 227 -31.34 26.41 -13.74
C LYS A 227 -31.45 27.93 -13.66
N GLN A 228 -32.62 28.45 -13.26
CA GLN A 228 -32.95 29.88 -13.33
C GLN A 228 -32.19 30.81 -12.38
N TRP A 229 -31.64 30.34 -11.25
CA TRP A 229 -31.02 31.24 -10.25
C TRP A 229 -29.58 30.87 -9.87
N PHE A 230 -29.25 29.56 -9.82
CA PHE A 230 -27.95 29.12 -9.32
C PHE A 230 -26.85 29.04 -10.38
N LEU A 231 -27.20 28.82 -11.66
CA LEU A 231 -26.18 28.70 -12.71
C LEU A 231 -25.50 30.03 -13.03
N GLU A 232 -26.23 31.14 -13.01
CA GLU A 232 -25.63 32.46 -13.24
C GLU A 232 -24.67 32.83 -12.11
N GLU A 233 -25.07 32.60 -10.85
CA GLU A 233 -24.19 32.81 -9.70
C GLU A 233 -22.95 31.89 -9.77
N PHE A 234 -23.12 30.62 -10.14
CA PHE A 234 -21.97 29.72 -10.31
C PHE A 234 -21.04 30.18 -11.42
N LYS A 235 -21.55 30.61 -12.57
CA LYS A 235 -20.74 31.13 -13.68
C LYS A 235 -19.95 32.38 -13.29
N GLN A 236 -20.52 33.25 -12.44
CA GLN A 236 -19.81 34.42 -11.91
C GLN A 236 -18.66 34.03 -10.96
N ILE A 237 -18.80 32.92 -10.22
CA ILE A 237 -17.75 32.44 -9.31
C ILE A 237 -16.68 31.65 -10.09
N ALA A 238 -17.14 30.74 -10.94
CA ALA A 238 -16.34 29.83 -11.75
C ALA A 238 -17.17 29.30 -12.93
N ASP A 239 -16.83 29.70 -14.14
CA ASP A 239 -17.45 29.20 -15.37
C ASP A 239 -16.96 27.78 -15.68
N TRP A 240 -17.61 26.81 -15.04
CA TRP A 240 -17.33 25.37 -15.18
C TRP A 240 -18.54 24.62 -15.72
N TYR A 241 -18.33 23.34 -16.01
CA TYR A 241 -19.42 22.46 -16.40
C TYR A 241 -20.12 21.91 -15.16
N TYR A 242 -21.42 22.19 -15.02
CA TYR A 242 -22.24 21.78 -13.88
C TYR A 242 -23.35 20.85 -14.33
N ILE A 243 -23.46 19.69 -13.69
CA ILE A 243 -24.50 18.69 -13.96
C ILE A 243 -25.03 18.08 -12.64
N THR A 244 -26.17 17.41 -12.71
CA THR A 244 -26.77 16.71 -11.56
C THR A 244 -27.00 15.25 -11.86
N SER A 245 -26.82 14.40 -10.85
CA SER A 245 -27.27 13.00 -10.90
C SER A 245 -28.04 12.63 -9.63
N PRO A 246 -29.02 11.70 -9.69
CA PRO A 246 -29.83 11.35 -8.52
C PRO A 246 -29.00 10.83 -7.33
N ASN A 247 -27.91 10.13 -7.62
CA ASN A 247 -27.02 9.53 -6.63
C ASN A 247 -25.78 10.41 -6.33
N GLY A 248 -25.50 11.43 -7.14
CA GLY A 248 -24.34 12.31 -7.02
C GLY A 248 -23.06 11.76 -7.65
N TRP A 249 -23.14 10.65 -8.38
CA TRP A 249 -22.02 10.00 -9.09
C TRP A 249 -22.10 10.24 -10.60
N THR A 250 -20.99 10.00 -11.30
CA THR A 250 -21.00 9.94 -12.77
C THR A 250 -21.73 8.68 -13.25
N ASP A 251 -22.26 8.76 -14.47
CA ASP A 251 -22.75 7.63 -15.26
C ASP A 251 -22.25 7.78 -16.71
N ASP A 252 -22.56 6.79 -17.56
CA ASP A 252 -22.11 6.78 -18.95
C ASP A 252 -22.58 8.02 -19.72
N HIS A 253 -23.80 8.48 -19.45
CA HIS A 253 -24.37 9.67 -20.09
C HIS A 253 -23.60 10.93 -19.68
N ILE A 254 -23.39 11.13 -18.38
CA ILE A 254 -22.63 12.28 -17.85
C ILE A 254 -21.18 12.25 -18.35
N GLY A 255 -20.57 11.06 -18.43
CA GLY A 255 -19.21 10.88 -18.94
C GLY A 255 -19.09 11.27 -20.41
N ILE A 256 -20.01 10.80 -21.27
CA ILE A 256 -20.06 11.17 -22.69
C ILE A 256 -20.34 12.66 -22.86
N GLU A 257 -21.30 13.20 -22.11
CA GLU A 257 -21.65 14.61 -22.20
C GLU A 257 -20.48 15.52 -21.78
N TRP A 258 -19.77 15.16 -20.71
CA TRP A 258 -18.54 15.85 -20.30
C TRP A 258 -17.45 15.74 -21.38
N LEU A 259 -17.29 14.56 -21.99
CA LEU A 259 -16.32 14.36 -23.07
C LEU A 259 -16.61 15.32 -24.25
N GLU A 260 -17.86 15.37 -24.69
CA GLU A 260 -18.30 16.20 -25.82
C GLU A 260 -18.25 17.70 -25.51
N ARG A 261 -18.75 18.12 -24.35
CA ARG A 261 -18.92 19.54 -24.02
C ARG A 261 -17.68 20.18 -23.41
N VAL A 262 -16.80 19.39 -22.78
CA VAL A 262 -15.68 19.91 -21.99
C VAL A 262 -14.35 19.45 -22.56
N TYR A 263 -14.15 18.14 -22.72
CA TYR A 263 -12.86 17.60 -23.11
C TYR A 263 -12.51 17.90 -24.57
N LEU A 264 -13.39 17.54 -25.52
CA LEU A 264 -13.10 17.68 -26.95
C LEU A 264 -12.80 19.14 -27.35
N PRO A 265 -13.57 20.16 -26.90
CA PRO A 265 -13.31 21.56 -27.28
C PRO A 265 -12.00 22.12 -26.72
N GLN A 266 -11.52 21.60 -25.58
CA GLN A 266 -10.30 22.09 -24.91
C GLN A 266 -9.03 21.34 -25.29
N THR A 267 -9.14 20.27 -26.08
CA THR A 267 -8.02 19.38 -26.42
C THR A 267 -7.84 19.18 -27.91
N THR A 268 -8.55 19.94 -28.74
CA THR A 268 -8.34 19.97 -30.19
C THR A 268 -6.86 20.19 -30.50
N PRO A 269 -6.20 19.24 -31.17
CA PRO A 269 -4.80 19.40 -31.54
C PRO A 269 -4.60 20.57 -32.50
N ALA A 270 -3.41 21.17 -32.47
CA ALA A 270 -3.07 22.25 -33.41
C ALA A 270 -2.91 21.76 -34.86
N ASP A 271 -2.54 20.49 -35.03
CA ASP A 271 -2.41 19.81 -36.31
C ASP A 271 -3.48 18.71 -36.40
N GLU A 272 -4.30 18.71 -37.45
CA GLU A 272 -5.38 17.72 -37.62
C GLU A 272 -4.87 16.27 -37.73
N SER A 273 -3.59 16.08 -38.05
CA SER A 273 -2.94 14.77 -38.10
C SER A 273 -2.46 14.26 -36.73
N ASP A 274 -2.47 15.10 -35.68
CA ASP A 274 -2.12 14.68 -34.33
C ASP A 274 -3.24 13.86 -33.67
N ALA A 275 -2.86 12.89 -32.84
CA ALA A 275 -3.80 12.16 -32.00
C ALA A 275 -3.94 12.77 -30.60
N ARG A 276 -5.06 12.45 -29.95
CA ARG A 276 -5.33 12.70 -28.53
C ARG A 276 -5.21 11.41 -27.74
N LEU A 277 -4.61 11.49 -26.54
CA LEU A 277 -4.52 10.35 -25.61
C LEU A 277 -5.20 10.73 -24.30
N ILE A 278 -6.23 9.98 -23.92
CA ILE A 278 -6.85 10.06 -22.59
C ILE A 278 -6.37 8.87 -21.77
N ILE A 279 -5.88 9.16 -20.56
CA ILE A 279 -5.52 8.17 -19.55
C ILE A 279 -6.60 8.25 -18.45
N LEU A 280 -7.45 7.23 -18.40
CA LEU A 280 -8.47 7.04 -17.39
C LEU A 280 -7.99 6.04 -16.33
N ASP A 281 -8.29 6.35 -15.08
CA ASP A 281 -8.16 5.43 -13.95
C ASP A 281 -9.40 4.50 -13.91
N GLY A 282 -9.19 3.21 -13.65
CA GLY A 282 -10.27 2.24 -13.47
C GLY A 282 -10.66 2.05 -12.01
N HIS A 283 -10.54 3.09 -11.17
CA HIS A 283 -10.69 3.08 -9.70
C HIS A 283 -9.75 2.14 -8.92
N GLY A 284 -8.92 1.36 -9.63
CA GLY A 284 -8.09 0.30 -9.10
C GLY A 284 -6.65 0.71 -8.78
N SER A 285 -6.16 1.87 -9.24
CA SER A 285 -4.77 2.28 -9.01
C SER A 285 -4.67 3.79 -8.86
N HIS A 286 -4.48 4.28 -7.62
CA HIS A 286 -4.26 5.70 -7.28
C HIS A 286 -2.87 6.20 -7.71
N ALA A 287 -2.37 5.65 -8.81
CA ALA A 287 -1.05 5.87 -9.39
C ALA A 287 -1.14 6.78 -10.62
N THR A 288 -2.16 7.65 -10.67
CA THR A 288 -2.34 8.63 -11.73
C THR A 288 -1.63 9.96 -11.41
N PRO A 289 -1.32 10.77 -12.43
CA PRO A 289 -0.81 12.12 -12.23
C PRO A 289 -1.66 12.98 -11.29
N LEU A 290 -2.99 12.88 -11.36
CA LEU A 290 -3.91 13.63 -10.51
C LEU A 290 -3.80 13.24 -9.03
N ASP A 291 -3.74 11.94 -8.72
CA ASP A 291 -3.59 11.43 -7.34
C ASP A 291 -2.25 11.81 -6.69
N ASN A 292 -1.17 11.75 -7.48
CA ASN A 292 0.21 11.84 -6.97
C ASN A 292 0.77 13.26 -6.88
N GLY A 293 -0.10 14.27 -6.97
CA GLY A 293 0.29 15.66 -6.72
C GLY A 293 -0.89 16.60 -6.54
N VAL A 294 -1.81 16.57 -7.49
CA VAL A 294 -2.87 17.57 -7.61
C VAL A 294 -3.93 17.41 -6.53
N PHE A 295 -4.55 16.22 -6.42
CA PHE A 295 -5.66 15.99 -5.51
C PHE A 295 -5.27 16.09 -4.03
N ASN A 296 -4.05 15.70 -3.67
CA ASN A 296 -3.56 15.87 -2.30
C ASN A 296 -3.46 17.36 -1.91
N ALA A 297 -2.87 18.19 -2.79
CA ALA A 297 -2.77 19.63 -2.57
C ALA A 297 -4.15 20.31 -2.57
N LEU A 298 -5.02 19.91 -3.51
CA LEU A 298 -6.38 20.43 -3.64
C LEU A 298 -7.21 20.11 -2.40
N LYS A 299 -7.27 18.83 -1.98
CA LYS A 299 -8.03 18.41 -0.79
C LYS A 299 -7.52 19.09 0.48
N ALA A 300 -6.21 19.27 0.62
CA ALA A 300 -5.64 20.03 1.74
C ALA A 300 -6.03 21.51 1.71
N ALA A 301 -5.97 22.17 0.54
CA ALA A 301 -6.38 23.56 0.38
C ALA A 301 -7.88 23.75 0.65
N TYR A 302 -8.69 22.83 0.15
CA TYR A 302 -10.13 22.83 0.39
C TYR A 302 -10.46 22.71 1.88
N ARG A 303 -9.81 21.78 2.61
CA ARG A 303 -9.98 21.68 4.07
C ARG A 303 -9.68 22.99 4.80
N ARG A 304 -8.63 23.72 4.41
CA ARG A 304 -8.32 25.04 4.98
C ARG A 304 -9.38 26.09 4.67
N GLU A 305 -9.94 26.09 3.46
CA GLU A 305 -11.06 26.98 3.13
C GLU A 305 -12.31 26.65 3.94
N LEU A 306 -12.54 25.37 4.24
CA LEU A 306 -13.63 24.96 5.14
C LEU A 306 -13.40 25.42 6.57
N GLU A 307 -12.18 25.29 7.10
CA GLU A 307 -11.82 25.79 8.44
C GLU A 307 -12.03 27.30 8.53
N ARG A 308 -11.62 28.06 7.51
CA ARG A 308 -11.86 29.51 7.43
C ARG A 308 -13.34 29.85 7.42
N PHE A 309 -14.13 29.13 6.61
CA PHE A 309 -15.57 29.33 6.55
C PHE A 309 -16.23 29.04 7.90
N ALA A 310 -15.86 27.93 8.55
CA ALA A 310 -16.35 27.55 9.87
C ALA A 310 -15.98 28.59 10.95
N SER A 311 -14.82 29.25 10.84
CA SER A 311 -14.42 30.32 11.77
C SER A 311 -15.23 31.62 11.62
N LEU A 312 -15.90 31.82 10.48
CA LEU A 312 -16.66 33.03 10.16
C LEU A 312 -18.17 32.86 10.33
N THR A 313 -18.69 31.63 10.17
CA THR A 313 -20.12 31.35 10.28
C THR A 313 -20.33 30.20 11.29
N ASP A 314 -20.67 30.55 12.52
CA ASP A 314 -20.69 29.65 13.68
C ASP A 314 -21.74 28.51 13.61
N SER A 315 -22.49 28.37 12.51
CA SER A 315 -23.56 27.36 12.35
C SER A 315 -24.11 27.18 10.93
N ALA A 316 -23.64 27.90 9.91
CA ALA A 316 -24.26 27.85 8.58
C ALA A 316 -23.84 26.56 7.82
N PRO A 317 -24.80 25.73 7.35
CA PRO A 317 -24.49 24.59 6.51
C PRO A 317 -23.74 25.04 5.25
N MET A 318 -22.75 24.26 4.82
CA MET A 318 -22.13 24.48 3.52
C MET A 318 -23.13 24.20 2.40
N ASP A 319 -23.60 25.25 1.74
CA ASP A 319 -24.43 25.15 0.54
C ASP A 319 -23.56 24.97 -0.72
N LYS A 320 -24.23 24.77 -1.87
CA LYS A 320 -23.55 24.55 -3.16
C LYS A 320 -22.72 25.77 -3.59
N VAL A 321 -23.18 26.99 -3.29
CA VAL A 321 -22.48 28.24 -3.65
C VAL A 321 -21.16 28.37 -2.89
N ASN A 322 -21.19 28.18 -1.58
CA ASN A 322 -20.00 28.22 -0.73
C ASN A 322 -19.06 27.06 -1.03
N PHE A 323 -19.60 25.89 -1.39
CA PHE A 323 -18.81 24.79 -1.93
C PHE A 323 -18.03 25.22 -3.18
N ILE A 324 -18.69 25.78 -4.20
CA ILE A 324 -18.03 26.23 -5.44
C ILE A 324 -16.99 27.30 -5.16
N ARG A 325 -17.29 28.27 -4.28
CA ARG A 325 -16.34 29.31 -3.88
C ARG A 325 -15.10 28.73 -3.19
N ALA A 326 -15.28 27.80 -2.25
CA ALA A 326 -14.19 27.13 -1.55
C ALA A 326 -13.37 26.23 -2.50
N TYR A 327 -14.06 25.46 -3.36
CA TYR A 327 -13.43 24.59 -4.33
C TYR A 327 -12.65 25.39 -5.38
N ALA A 328 -13.16 26.51 -5.87
CA ALA A 328 -12.46 27.39 -6.81
C ALA A 328 -11.14 27.93 -6.23
N LYS A 329 -11.15 28.35 -4.97
CA LYS A 329 -9.91 28.76 -4.27
C LYS A 329 -8.95 27.58 -4.09
N ALA A 330 -9.46 26.42 -3.67
CA ALA A 330 -8.65 25.22 -3.50
C ALA A 330 -8.03 24.76 -4.81
N ARG A 331 -8.79 24.82 -5.90
CA ARG A 331 -8.36 24.46 -7.26
C ARG A 331 -7.23 25.33 -7.74
N ARG A 332 -7.25 26.64 -7.50
CA ARG A 332 -6.13 27.55 -7.82
C ARG A 332 -4.82 27.15 -7.11
N VAL A 333 -4.91 26.60 -5.91
CA VAL A 333 -3.74 26.11 -5.15
C VAL A 333 -3.32 24.70 -5.60
N GLY A 334 -4.27 23.82 -5.88
CA GLY A 334 -4.02 22.42 -6.26
C GLY A 334 -3.56 22.25 -7.70
N MET A 335 -4.22 22.91 -8.65
CA MET A 335 -4.07 22.79 -10.11
C MET A 335 -2.99 23.71 -10.70
N THR A 336 -1.91 23.97 -9.95
CA THR A 336 -0.79 24.74 -10.49
C THR A 336 -0.01 23.89 -11.50
N LYS A 337 0.55 24.51 -12.55
CA LYS A 337 1.42 23.85 -13.53
C LYS A 337 2.52 23.02 -12.86
N LYS A 338 3.11 23.55 -11.77
CA LYS A 338 4.13 22.86 -10.96
C LYS A 338 3.60 21.56 -10.34
N ASN A 339 2.42 21.59 -9.72
CA ASN A 339 1.83 20.40 -9.09
C ASN A 339 1.45 19.35 -10.13
N ILE A 340 0.87 19.79 -11.26
CA ILE A 340 0.47 18.91 -12.36
C ILE A 340 1.71 18.19 -12.92
N LEU A 341 2.74 18.95 -13.32
CA LEU A 341 4.00 18.37 -13.82
C LEU A 341 4.70 17.47 -12.79
N SER A 342 4.57 17.78 -11.50
CA SER A 342 5.07 16.90 -10.44
C SER A 342 4.34 15.57 -10.41
N GLY A 343 3.00 15.57 -10.50
CA GLY A 343 2.19 14.35 -10.55
C GLY A 343 2.56 13.45 -11.73
N TRP A 344 2.66 14.04 -12.92
CA TRP A 344 3.12 13.34 -14.12
C TRP A 344 4.51 12.70 -13.98
N ARG A 345 5.44 13.41 -13.35
CA ARG A 345 6.81 12.95 -13.13
C ARG A 345 6.90 11.83 -12.10
N VAL A 346 6.09 11.87 -11.06
CA VAL A 346 6.10 10.85 -9.98
C VAL A 346 5.63 9.51 -10.53
N THR A 347 4.59 9.51 -11.37
CA THR A 347 4.03 8.29 -11.98
C THR A 347 4.89 7.74 -13.12
N GLY A 348 5.82 8.54 -13.65
CA GLY A 348 6.63 8.17 -14.81
C GLY A 348 5.85 8.23 -16.12
N ASN A 349 4.65 8.81 -16.14
CA ASN A 349 3.87 8.98 -17.37
C ASN A 349 4.38 10.15 -18.22
N TRP A 350 4.96 11.18 -17.60
CA TRP A 350 5.64 12.25 -18.33
C TRP A 350 6.77 12.93 -17.52
N PRO A 351 8.00 12.98 -18.05
CA PRO A 351 8.50 12.22 -19.20
C PRO A 351 8.31 10.72 -18.99
N ILE A 352 8.05 9.98 -20.08
CA ILE A 352 7.77 8.54 -20.04
C ILE A 352 8.98 7.82 -19.43
N SER A 353 8.77 7.12 -18.31
CA SER A 353 9.82 6.42 -17.56
C SER A 353 9.23 5.26 -16.76
N ARG A 354 9.27 4.07 -17.38
CA ARG A 354 8.91 2.80 -16.72
C ARG A 354 9.68 2.57 -15.42
N ALA A 355 10.99 2.85 -15.42
CA ALA A 355 11.83 2.70 -14.23
C ALA A 355 11.39 3.62 -13.08
N LYS A 356 10.82 4.79 -13.38
CA LYS A 356 10.27 5.69 -12.37
C LYS A 356 8.99 5.12 -11.78
N ALA A 357 8.08 4.62 -12.62
CA ALA A 357 6.87 3.93 -12.19
C ALA A 357 7.21 2.74 -11.29
N LEU A 358 8.12 1.86 -11.70
CA LEU A 358 8.55 0.66 -10.96
C LEU A 358 9.16 0.94 -9.56
N ARG A 359 9.63 2.17 -9.31
CA ARG A 359 10.13 2.59 -7.98
C ARG A 359 9.03 3.16 -7.08
N HIS A 360 7.78 3.18 -7.52
CA HIS A 360 6.68 3.72 -6.74
C HIS A 360 6.47 2.88 -5.46
N PRO A 361 6.34 3.50 -4.27
CA PRO A 361 6.26 2.77 -3.00
C PRO A 361 5.11 1.78 -2.87
N GLU A 362 4.04 1.98 -3.65
CA GLU A 362 2.86 1.12 -3.63
C GLU A 362 2.99 -0.13 -4.53
N ILE A 363 4.05 -0.26 -5.33
CA ILE A 363 4.24 -1.43 -6.20
C ILE A 363 4.56 -2.66 -5.38
N GLN A 364 3.72 -3.68 -5.53
CA GLN A 364 3.91 -4.96 -4.85
C GLN A 364 4.73 -5.91 -5.71
N GLN A 365 5.83 -6.44 -5.19
CA GLN A 365 6.60 -7.48 -5.89
C GLN A 365 5.71 -8.66 -6.29
N ASP A 366 5.91 -9.18 -7.51
CA ASP A 366 5.19 -10.35 -8.01
C ASP A 366 5.33 -11.51 -7.02
N ARG A 367 4.18 -12.06 -6.61
CA ARG A 367 4.14 -13.28 -5.82
C ARG A 367 3.95 -14.45 -6.78
N PRO A 368 4.86 -15.42 -6.84
CA PRO A 368 4.60 -16.63 -7.60
C PRO A 368 3.38 -17.36 -6.99
N ASN A 369 2.35 -17.58 -7.81
CA ASN A 369 1.24 -18.48 -7.46
C ASN A 369 1.79 -19.91 -7.42
N GLY A 370 1.77 -20.53 -6.25
CA GLY A 370 2.06 -21.95 -6.06
C GLY A 370 3.29 -22.24 -5.18
N SER A 371 3.02 -22.95 -4.09
CA SER A 371 3.90 -23.55 -3.07
C SER A 371 4.24 -22.69 -1.84
N PRO A 372 4.21 -23.28 -0.61
CA PRO A 372 4.60 -22.59 0.61
C PRO A 372 6.04 -22.17 0.45
N ARG A 373 6.27 -20.85 0.39
CA ARG A 373 7.61 -20.25 0.42
C ARG A 373 8.38 -20.93 1.54
N VAL A 374 9.31 -21.82 1.16
CA VAL A 374 10.35 -22.32 2.05
C VAL A 374 10.98 -21.04 2.58
N THR A 375 10.85 -20.88 3.89
CA THR A 375 11.52 -19.81 4.60
C THR A 375 12.98 -19.93 4.19
N PRO A 376 13.63 -18.87 3.66
CA PRO A 376 15.08 -18.87 3.66
C PRO A 376 15.45 -19.18 5.11
N GLU A 377 16.24 -20.24 5.33
CA GLU A 377 16.77 -20.46 6.67
C GLU A 377 17.33 -19.14 7.17
N PRO A 378 17.07 -18.77 8.44
CA PRO A 378 17.66 -17.58 9.00
C PRO A 378 19.16 -17.65 8.70
N ARG A 379 19.69 -16.63 8.01
CA ARG A 379 21.14 -16.54 7.81
C ARG A 379 21.79 -16.80 9.18
N PRO A 380 22.70 -17.79 9.28
CA PRO A 380 23.37 -18.06 10.53
C PRO A 380 23.93 -16.74 11.05
N TYR A 381 23.70 -16.51 12.34
CA TYR A 381 24.36 -15.47 13.08
C TYR A 381 25.86 -15.60 12.80
N LEU A 382 26.45 -14.56 12.21
CA LEU A 382 27.82 -14.58 11.72
C LEU A 382 28.73 -15.07 12.85
N GLY A 383 29.26 -16.28 12.68
CA GLY A 383 30.10 -16.95 13.65
C GLY A 383 31.48 -16.31 13.66
N SER A 384 32.28 -16.66 14.67
CA SER A 384 33.66 -16.17 14.83
C SER A 384 34.61 -16.51 13.66
N ASP A 385 34.16 -17.34 12.70
CA ASP A 385 34.96 -17.88 11.59
C ASP A 385 34.54 -17.39 10.20
N ASP A 386 33.54 -16.51 10.10
CA ASP A 386 33.13 -15.96 8.81
C ASP A 386 34.10 -14.88 8.33
N THR A 387 34.51 -14.97 7.06
CA THR A 387 35.37 -13.96 6.43
C THR A 387 34.61 -12.64 6.30
N PRO A 388 35.10 -11.54 6.91
CA PRO A 388 34.39 -10.26 6.88
C PRO A 388 34.32 -9.70 5.45
N GLN A 389 33.12 -9.32 5.01
CA GLN A 389 32.83 -8.86 3.64
C GLN A 389 32.80 -7.34 3.50
N THR A 390 32.91 -6.60 4.62
CA THR A 390 32.90 -5.13 4.64
C THR A 390 33.93 -4.58 5.60
N SER A 391 34.45 -3.39 5.31
CA SER A 391 35.40 -2.71 6.20
C SER A 391 34.84 -2.43 7.59
N ARG A 392 33.52 -2.21 7.70
CA ARG A 392 32.81 -2.07 8.98
C ARG A 392 32.86 -3.37 9.78
N GLN A 393 32.59 -4.52 9.16
CA GLN A 393 32.72 -5.82 9.83
C GLN A 393 34.15 -6.07 10.32
N ILE A 394 35.18 -5.68 9.53
CA ILE A 394 36.59 -5.79 9.96
C ILE A 394 36.87 -4.91 11.19
N ARG A 395 36.31 -3.70 11.26
CA ARG A 395 36.44 -2.80 12.42
C ARG A 395 35.71 -3.34 13.64
N ASP A 396 34.53 -3.93 13.43
CA ASP A 396 33.68 -4.48 14.48
C ASP A 396 34.36 -5.68 15.18
N LEU A 397 35.12 -6.49 14.43
CA LEU A 397 35.97 -7.56 14.99
C LEU A 397 37.05 -7.02 15.97
N GLY A 398 37.43 -5.74 15.83
CA GLY A 398 38.39 -5.06 16.69
C GLY A 398 37.81 -4.32 17.90
N LEU A 399 36.48 -4.13 18.00
CA LEU A 399 35.85 -3.24 18.98
C LEU A 399 36.02 -3.68 20.44
N ASN A 400 36.22 -4.97 20.69
CA ASN A 400 36.42 -5.54 22.03
C ASN A 400 37.82 -6.16 22.23
N LYS A 401 38.81 -5.74 21.43
CA LYS A 401 40.19 -6.24 21.49
C LYS A 401 41.15 -5.20 22.08
N THR A 402 42.36 -5.62 22.44
CA THR A 402 43.38 -4.72 23.01
C THR A 402 43.69 -3.55 22.06
N PRO A 403 44.15 -2.39 22.57
CA PRO A 403 44.43 -1.22 21.74
C PRO A 403 45.39 -1.50 20.57
N LYS A 404 46.40 -2.35 20.79
CA LYS A 404 47.38 -2.77 19.77
C LYS A 404 46.72 -3.64 18.68
N THR A 405 45.81 -4.53 19.04
CA THR A 405 45.07 -5.40 18.11
C THR A 405 44.01 -4.63 17.34
N ARG A 406 43.28 -3.72 18.00
CA ARG A 406 42.31 -2.82 17.35
C ARG A 406 42.96 -1.93 16.29
N ARG A 407 44.19 -1.46 16.52
CA ARG A 407 44.97 -0.74 15.49
C ARG A 407 45.24 -1.61 14.25
N ARG A 408 45.52 -2.90 14.40
CA ARG A 408 45.74 -3.82 13.25
C ARG A 408 44.46 -4.01 12.44
N TYR A 409 43.31 -4.26 13.09
CA TYR A 409 42.01 -4.35 12.41
C TYR A 409 41.63 -3.06 11.67
N ASN A 410 41.96 -1.89 12.24
CA ASN A 410 41.74 -0.61 11.55
C ASN A 410 42.61 -0.43 10.30
N VAL A 411 43.85 -0.93 10.30
CA VAL A 411 44.73 -0.90 9.12
C VAL A 411 44.20 -1.85 8.03
N ILE A 412 43.79 -3.05 8.42
CA ILE A 412 43.19 -4.03 7.49
C ILE A 412 41.90 -3.48 6.88
N ALA A 413 41.03 -2.86 7.70
CA ALA A 413 39.80 -2.24 7.22
C ALA A 413 40.06 -1.11 6.20
N LYS A 414 41.12 -0.31 6.40
CA LYS A 414 41.53 0.73 5.44
C LYS A 414 42.07 0.14 4.14
N GLY A 415 42.86 -0.93 4.20
CA GLY A 415 43.32 -1.66 3.01
C GLY A 415 42.16 -2.27 2.23
N PHE A 416 41.17 -2.81 2.93
CA PHE A 416 39.95 -3.33 2.32
C PHE A 416 39.13 -2.23 1.63
N GLU A 417 39.01 -1.04 2.23
CA GLU A 417 38.35 0.12 1.60
C GLU A 417 39.05 0.54 0.32
N ALA A 418 40.39 0.58 0.30
CA ALA A 418 41.16 0.88 -0.90
C ALA A 418 40.95 -0.18 -2.00
N HIS A 419 40.90 -1.46 -1.62
CA HIS A 419 40.60 -2.54 -2.57
C HIS A 419 39.17 -2.43 -3.12
N GLN A 420 38.17 -2.13 -2.28
CA GLN A 420 36.79 -1.92 -2.71
C GLN A 420 36.65 -0.73 -3.67
N GLN A 421 37.40 0.35 -3.45
CA GLN A 421 37.47 1.48 -4.38
C GLN A 421 38.08 1.08 -5.72
N THR A 422 39.14 0.26 -5.70
CA THR A 422 39.79 -0.26 -6.91
C THR A 422 38.84 -1.16 -7.71
N VAL A 423 38.14 -2.07 -7.03
CA VAL A 423 37.12 -2.94 -7.65
C VAL A 423 35.99 -2.10 -8.24
N ALA A 424 35.49 -1.10 -7.53
CA ALA A 424 34.45 -0.20 -8.04
C ALA A 424 34.90 0.57 -9.29
N ALA A 425 36.15 1.04 -9.32
CA ALA A 425 36.73 1.70 -10.49
C ALA A 425 36.85 0.73 -11.69
N HIS A 426 37.26 -0.52 -11.45
CA HIS A 426 37.29 -1.55 -12.49
C HIS A 426 35.89 -1.90 -12.99
N THR A 427 34.89 -2.02 -12.12
CA THR A 427 33.50 -2.26 -12.52
C THR A 427 32.95 -1.13 -13.37
N GLN A 428 33.23 0.14 -13.03
CA GLN A 428 32.87 1.27 -13.88
C GLN A 428 33.59 1.22 -15.23
N ARG A 429 34.86 0.82 -15.27
CA ARG A 429 35.60 0.66 -16.53
C ARG A 429 35.01 -0.44 -17.40
N ILE A 430 34.65 -1.59 -16.82
CA ILE A 430 33.95 -2.68 -17.50
C ILE A 430 32.65 -2.18 -18.10
N ALA A 431 31.81 -1.49 -17.31
CA ALA A 431 30.56 -0.93 -17.81
C ALA A 431 30.77 0.05 -18.98
N SER A 432 31.81 0.89 -18.91
CA SER A 432 32.14 1.81 -20.02
C SER A 432 32.60 1.08 -21.29
N LEU A 433 33.39 0.01 -21.15
CA LEU A 433 33.87 -0.80 -22.27
C LEU A 433 32.73 -1.63 -22.88
N GLU A 434 31.80 -2.12 -22.06
CA GLU A 434 30.58 -2.80 -22.51
C GLU A 434 29.66 -1.88 -23.30
N GLU A 435 29.52 -0.62 -22.87
CA GLU A 435 28.77 0.41 -23.61
C GLU A 435 29.44 0.75 -24.96
N GLU A 436 30.77 0.82 -24.98
CA GLU A 436 31.54 1.05 -26.19
C GLU A 436 31.44 -0.13 -27.18
N LEU A 437 31.46 -1.36 -26.68
CA LEU A 437 31.17 -2.57 -27.44
C LEU A 437 29.73 -2.59 -27.97
N ALA A 438 28.75 -2.16 -27.18
CA ALA A 438 27.36 -2.05 -27.61
C ALA A 438 27.19 -1.01 -28.72
N ARG A 439 27.96 0.09 -28.67
CA ARG A 439 27.99 1.11 -29.74
C ARG A 439 28.59 0.56 -31.04
N LEU A 440 29.67 -0.22 -30.95
CA LEU A 440 30.33 -0.84 -32.11
C LEU A 440 29.52 -2.00 -32.71
N LYS A 441 28.70 -2.69 -31.92
CA LYS A 441 27.78 -3.75 -32.39
C LYS A 441 26.53 -3.24 -33.13
N ARG A 442 26.27 -1.92 -33.18
CA ARG A 442 25.21 -1.35 -34.03
C ARG A 442 25.64 -1.39 -35.50
N GLY A 443 25.38 -2.52 -36.15
CA GLY A 443 25.51 -2.69 -37.59
C GLY A 443 24.55 -1.79 -38.40
N LYS A 444 24.92 -1.54 -39.67
CA LYS A 444 24.20 -0.69 -40.64
C LYS A 444 22.69 -1.01 -40.68
N LYS A 445 21.87 0.05 -40.59
CA LYS A 445 20.39 0.02 -40.68
C LYS A 445 19.92 -0.73 -41.94
N ARG A 446 19.02 -1.71 -41.78
CA ARG A 446 18.24 -2.30 -42.89
C ARG A 446 17.10 -1.34 -43.29
N LYS A 447 16.84 -1.25 -44.60
CA LYS A 447 15.74 -0.46 -45.21
C LYS A 447 14.38 -0.94 -44.69
N ALA A 448 13.48 0.02 -44.47
CA ALA A 448 12.10 -0.20 -44.03
C ALA A 448 11.29 -1.02 -45.04
N VAL A 449 10.51 -1.99 -44.53
CA VAL A 449 9.52 -2.77 -45.28
C VAL A 449 8.23 -1.95 -45.36
N PRO A 450 7.56 -1.84 -46.53
CA PRO A 450 6.30 -1.11 -46.67
C PRO A 450 5.14 -1.72 -45.89
N ASN A 451 4.27 -0.84 -45.39
CA ASN A 451 3.11 -1.08 -44.52
C ASN A 451 2.07 -2.09 -45.11
N PRO A 452 1.62 -3.11 -44.35
CA PRO A 452 0.60 -4.08 -44.77
C PRO A 452 -0.84 -3.54 -44.89
N ASN A 453 -1.12 -2.30 -44.46
CA ASN A 453 -2.47 -1.71 -44.53
C ASN A 453 -2.88 -1.20 -45.93
N LYS A 454 -2.08 -1.42 -46.97
CA LYS A 454 -2.42 -1.03 -48.35
C LYS A 454 -3.46 -1.96 -49.02
N ARG A 455 -3.78 -3.12 -48.43
CA ARG A 455 -4.77 -4.09 -48.95
C ARG A 455 -6.21 -3.91 -48.41
N PHE A 456 -6.40 -3.10 -47.37
CA PHE A 456 -7.74 -2.88 -46.78
C PHE A 456 -8.47 -1.65 -47.34
N MET A 457 -7.76 -0.68 -47.92
CA MET A 457 -8.36 0.45 -48.64
C MET A 457 -8.97 0.02 -49.99
N THR A 458 -8.39 -0.99 -50.64
CA THR A 458 -8.79 -1.46 -51.98
C THR A 458 -10.04 -2.34 -52.03
N LEU A 459 -10.73 -2.53 -50.91
CA LEU A 459 -12.03 -3.23 -50.84
C LEU A 459 -13.19 -2.28 -50.51
N GLY A 460 -12.93 -1.18 -49.78
CA GLY A 460 -13.93 -0.14 -49.51
C GLY A 460 -14.17 0.78 -50.72
N GLU A 461 -13.12 1.06 -51.51
CA GLU A 461 -13.21 1.95 -52.68
C GLU A 461 -13.92 1.29 -53.88
N THR A 462 -13.92 -0.05 -53.96
CA THR A 462 -14.58 -0.81 -55.03
C THR A 462 -16.08 -1.06 -54.78
N LEU A 463 -16.58 -0.75 -53.57
CA LEU A 463 -17.99 -0.86 -53.19
C LEU A 463 -18.74 0.48 -53.24
N ALA A 464 -18.03 1.59 -53.46
CA ALA A 464 -18.62 2.95 -53.54
C ALA A 464 -18.92 3.42 -54.97
N GLY A 465 -18.50 2.68 -56.01
CA GLY A 465 -18.81 2.95 -57.41
C GLY A 465 -20.00 2.13 -57.91
N LYS A 466 -21.14 2.78 -58.18
CA LYS A 466 -22.29 2.17 -58.84
C LYS A 466 -22.09 2.13 -60.36
N GLU A 467 -21.94 0.94 -60.94
CA GLU A 467 -22.34 0.65 -62.33
C GLU A 467 -23.04 -0.72 -62.40
N SER A 468 -23.96 -0.84 -63.35
CA SER A 468 -25.03 -1.85 -63.44
C SER A 468 -24.66 -3.20 -64.08
N ILE A 469 -25.53 -4.18 -63.79
CA ILE A 469 -25.52 -5.67 -63.87
C ILE A 469 -25.33 -6.26 -65.29
N PRO A 470 -24.96 -7.57 -65.43
CA PRO A 470 -25.92 -8.50 -66.04
C PRO A 470 -26.10 -9.85 -65.30
N GLU A 471 -27.30 -10.40 -65.49
CA GLU A 471 -27.85 -11.62 -64.89
C GLU A 471 -27.08 -12.89 -65.27
N GLY A 472 -26.94 -13.83 -64.31
CA GLY A 472 -26.39 -15.15 -64.54
C GLY A 472 -26.47 -16.04 -63.31
N ALA A 473 -27.26 -17.11 -63.41
CA ALA A 473 -27.67 -18.02 -62.34
C ALA A 473 -26.54 -18.64 -61.52
N THR A 474 -26.65 -18.69 -60.19
CA THR A 474 -26.44 -19.93 -59.39
C THR A 474 -27.01 -19.84 -57.97
N ARG A 475 -27.36 -21.01 -57.44
CA ARG A 475 -28.23 -21.33 -56.29
C ARG A 475 -27.51 -21.26 -54.92
N TYR A 476 -28.29 -20.99 -53.85
CA TYR A 476 -28.21 -21.48 -52.44
C TYR A 476 -26.82 -21.61 -51.76
N THR A 477 -26.51 -20.99 -50.61
CA THR A 477 -27.06 -21.22 -49.25
C THR A 477 -26.43 -20.21 -48.25
N PRO A 478 -27.09 -19.80 -47.15
CA PRO A 478 -26.47 -19.00 -46.09
C PRO A 478 -25.80 -19.90 -45.03
N ILE A 479 -24.51 -19.69 -44.76
CA ILE A 479 -23.84 -20.20 -43.56
C ILE A 479 -23.96 -19.10 -42.49
N GLY A 480 -24.75 -19.39 -41.45
CA GLY A 480 -24.82 -18.57 -40.25
C GLY A 480 -23.49 -18.61 -39.50
N VAL A 481 -23.04 -17.44 -39.05
CA VAL A 481 -21.96 -17.33 -38.06
C VAL A 481 -22.63 -17.03 -36.73
N GLU A 482 -22.54 -18.01 -35.81
CA GLU A 482 -22.97 -17.91 -34.44
C GLU A 482 -22.21 -16.80 -33.69
N PHE A 483 -22.95 -15.92 -33.05
CA PHE A 483 -22.46 -15.08 -31.96
C PHE A 483 -22.30 -15.97 -30.71
N ILE A 484 -21.07 -16.23 -30.29
CA ILE A 484 -20.82 -16.72 -28.92
C ILE A 484 -20.74 -15.49 -28.01
N SER A 485 -21.89 -15.10 -27.47
CA SER A 485 -22.00 -14.26 -26.28
C SER A 485 -21.69 -15.10 -25.06
N SER A 486 -20.52 -14.93 -24.44
CA SER A 486 -20.30 -15.41 -23.07
C SER A 486 -20.99 -14.46 -22.10
N SER A 487 -22.27 -14.71 -21.85
CA SER A 487 -23.02 -14.12 -20.76
C SER A 487 -22.62 -14.82 -19.45
N GLU A 488 -21.81 -14.18 -18.62
CA GLU A 488 -21.74 -14.53 -17.20
C GLU A 488 -22.91 -13.84 -16.49
N GLN A 489 -23.91 -14.64 -16.13
CA GLN A 489 -24.99 -14.25 -15.22
C GLN A 489 -24.41 -14.08 -13.82
N GLU A 490 -24.38 -12.84 -13.31
CA GLU A 490 -24.32 -12.60 -11.87
C GLU A 490 -25.62 -13.12 -11.24
N SER A 491 -25.55 -14.32 -10.68
CA SER A 491 -26.57 -14.86 -9.78
C SER A 491 -26.30 -14.33 -8.37
N ALA A 492 -27.21 -13.51 -7.88
CA ALA A 492 -27.31 -13.16 -6.47
C ALA A 492 -27.62 -14.43 -5.67
N SER A 493 -26.61 -14.99 -5.00
CA SER A 493 -26.80 -16.04 -3.99
C SER A 493 -26.85 -15.40 -2.61
N GLU A 494 -28.07 -15.23 -2.12
CA GLU A 494 -28.40 -14.91 -0.74
C GLU A 494 -28.19 -16.18 0.10
N ALA A 495 -27.02 -16.31 0.75
CA ALA A 495 -26.78 -17.36 1.73
C ALA A 495 -27.19 -16.85 3.13
N GLY A 496 -28.50 -16.93 3.42
CA GLY A 496 -29.02 -16.84 4.77
C GLY A 496 -28.71 -18.14 5.53
N SER A 497 -27.75 -18.11 6.45
CA SER A 497 -27.61 -19.17 7.45
C SER A 497 -28.66 -18.96 8.54
N VAL A 498 -29.79 -19.66 8.41
CA VAL A 498 -30.79 -19.83 9.47
C VAL A 498 -30.19 -20.76 10.52
N ILE A 499 -29.95 -20.24 11.73
CA ILE A 499 -29.83 -21.05 12.94
C ILE A 499 -31.20 -21.01 13.60
N GLU A 500 -31.95 -22.10 13.50
CA GLU A 500 -33.16 -22.32 14.29
C GLU A 500 -32.78 -22.39 15.77
N VAL A 501 -33.20 -21.38 16.53
CA VAL A 501 -33.30 -21.49 18.00
C VAL A 501 -34.77 -21.69 18.32
N ARG A 502 -35.12 -22.91 18.71
CA ARG A 502 -36.42 -23.24 19.31
C ARG A 502 -36.56 -22.46 20.62
N GLU A 503 -37.53 -21.58 20.71
CA GLU A 503 -37.99 -21.00 21.98
C GLU A 503 -38.90 -22.01 22.69
N GLU A 504 -38.40 -22.61 23.77
CA GLU A 504 -39.24 -23.25 24.78
C GLU A 504 -39.81 -22.17 25.72
N ASN A 505 -41.13 -22.16 25.83
CA ASN A 505 -41.90 -21.35 26.78
C ASN A 505 -41.65 -21.87 28.21
N ILE A 506 -41.03 -21.07 29.07
CA ILE A 506 -41.10 -21.24 30.54
C ILE A 506 -41.51 -19.89 31.15
N PRO A 507 -42.61 -19.81 31.93
CA PRO A 507 -43.09 -18.57 32.50
C PRO A 507 -42.42 -18.29 33.84
N HIS A 508 -42.12 -17.02 34.17
CA HIS A 508 -42.32 -16.54 35.54
C HIS A 508 -42.51 -15.01 35.67
N GLN A 509 -43.44 -14.73 36.58
CA GLN A 509 -44.11 -13.51 37.02
C GLN A 509 -43.22 -12.43 37.72
N PRO A 510 -43.80 -11.27 38.09
CA PRO A 510 -43.14 -9.96 38.13
C PRO A 510 -42.87 -9.43 39.55
N THR A 511 -42.60 -8.11 39.64
CA THR A 511 -42.62 -7.17 40.79
C THR A 511 -41.23 -6.75 41.33
N ARG A 512 -40.96 -5.53 41.80
CA ARG A 512 -41.69 -4.25 41.91
C ARG A 512 -40.67 -3.12 42.21
N ARG A 513 -40.89 -1.95 41.60
CA ARG A 513 -40.84 -0.56 42.14
C ARG A 513 -39.97 -0.20 43.37
N SER A 514 -39.20 0.89 43.23
CA SER A 514 -39.18 2.08 44.13
C SER A 514 -38.24 3.17 43.56
N GLN A 515 -38.78 4.25 42.98
CA GLN A 515 -39.06 5.58 43.58
C GLN A 515 -37.83 6.41 44.01
N ARG A 516 -37.58 7.55 43.32
CA ARG A 516 -37.85 8.93 43.83
C ARG A 516 -37.37 9.99 42.82
N ILE A 517 -38.26 10.78 42.23
CA ILE A 517 -38.78 12.12 42.63
C ILE A 517 -38.06 13.26 41.89
N VAL A 518 -38.85 13.92 41.05
CA VAL A 518 -38.63 15.20 40.39
C VAL A 518 -38.86 16.33 41.41
N LYS A 519 -38.03 17.38 41.40
CA LYS A 519 -38.46 18.73 41.79
C LYS A 519 -38.12 19.71 40.67
N LYS A 520 -39.17 20.27 40.06
CA LYS A 520 -39.13 21.51 39.29
C LYS A 520 -38.97 22.67 40.27
N THR A 521 -38.23 23.70 39.88
CA THR A 521 -38.44 25.06 40.40
C THR A 521 -38.88 25.94 39.24
N ARG A 522 -39.91 26.73 39.54
CA ARG A 522 -40.84 27.41 38.63
C ARG A 522 -40.32 28.82 38.31
N VAL A 523 -40.70 29.33 37.15
CA VAL A 523 -40.89 30.76 36.91
C VAL A 523 -41.88 31.28 37.97
N GLN A 524 -41.40 32.09 38.92
CA GLN A 524 -41.37 33.55 38.83
C GLN A 524 -40.02 34.02 39.33
#